data_AF-A0A961E5I7-F1
#
_entry.id   AF-A0A961E5I7-F1
#
_cell.length_a   1.000
_cell.length_b   1.000
_cell.length_c   1.000
_cell.angle_alpha   90.00
_cell.angle_beta   90.00
_cell.angle_gamma   90.00
#
_symmetry.space_group_name_H-M   'P 1'
#
loop_
_entity.id
_entity.type
_entity.pdbx_description
1 polymer ?
#
loop_
_entity_poly.entity_id
_entity_poly.type
_entity_poly.pdbx_seq_one_letter_code
_entity_poly.pdbx_strand_id
1 'polypeptide(L)'
;MRAGRAISGKISAMFAEIGQIGMFVWKTFTLLPTTIRHYRKQTLKTMNDMAWGSGSIIVDGGVVSLMFFLGIAVGAVVAIMAFMAFDLLGFGALTGIISSFGNIRVVAPIITGIGFAAQAGCRMTAEIGAMRISEEIDATEVMGLRAIPFVVGTRLVGGMLVVLPSYVLALVISFITGGIIVKT
;
A
#
# COMPACT_ATOMS: atom_id res chain seq x y z
N MET A 1 32.08 6.38 -35.33
CA MET A 1 30.75 7.02 -35.44
C MET A 1 29.55 6.14 -35.05
N ARG A 2 29.63 4.80 -34.99
CA ARG A 2 28.49 3.92 -34.61
C ARG A 2 28.13 3.92 -33.11
N ALA A 3 29.11 4.06 -32.21
CA ALA A 3 28.89 4.05 -30.76
C ALA A 3 28.06 5.25 -30.26
N GLY A 4 28.24 6.45 -30.83
CA GLY A 4 27.48 7.65 -30.46
C GLY A 4 26.00 7.59 -30.80
N ARG A 5 25.62 6.94 -31.91
CA ARG A 5 24.20 6.72 -32.28
C ARG A 5 23.51 5.69 -31.38
N ALA A 6 24.23 4.66 -30.93
CA ALA A 6 23.68 3.66 -30.01
C ALA A 6 23.36 4.27 -28.64
N ILE A 7 24.23 5.14 -28.13
CA ILE A 7 24.03 5.85 -26.86
C ILE A 7 22.88 6.87 -26.98
N SER A 8 22.83 7.64 -28.06
CA SER A 8 21.73 8.57 -28.34
C SER A 8 20.38 7.87 -28.47
N GLY A 9 20.34 6.70 -29.11
CA GLY A 9 19.13 5.89 -29.24
C GLY A 9 18.63 5.37 -27.89
N LYS A 10 19.55 4.87 -27.04
CA LYS A 10 19.22 4.37 -25.70
C LYS A 10 18.66 5.46 -24.79
N ILE A 11 19.25 6.65 -24.85
CA ILE A 11 18.75 7.82 -24.09
C ILE A 11 17.36 8.22 -24.59
N SER A 12 17.15 8.31 -25.91
CA SER A 12 15.83 8.66 -26.47
C SER A 12 14.74 7.64 -26.11
N ALA A 13 15.08 6.35 -26.07
CA ALA A 13 14.16 5.29 -25.66
C ALA A 13 13.80 5.40 -24.18
N MET A 14 14.78 5.70 -23.32
CA MET A 14 14.53 5.91 -21.89
C MET A 14 13.60 7.11 -21.63
N PHE A 15 13.80 8.22 -22.35
CA PHE A 15 12.89 9.37 -22.28
C PHE A 15 11.49 9.04 -22.78
N ALA A 16 11.37 8.24 -23.85
CA ALA A 16 10.08 7.82 -24.37
C ALA A 16 9.33 6.91 -23.38
N GLU A 17 10.03 5.97 -22.73
CA GLU A 17 9.46 5.06 -21.74
C GLU A 17 8.97 5.82 -20.49
N ILE A 18 9.78 6.74 -19.97
CA ILE A 18 9.38 7.63 -18.86
C ILE A 18 8.17 8.47 -19.26
N GLY A 19 8.17 9.01 -20.49
CA GLY A 19 7.04 9.78 -21.02
C GLY A 19 5.75 8.95 -21.11
N GLN A 20 5.84 7.69 -21.54
CA GLN A 20 4.70 6.78 -21.60
C GLN A 20 4.14 6.47 -20.21
N ILE A 21 5.00 6.19 -19.23
CA ILE A 21 4.59 5.96 -17.84
C ILE A 21 3.91 7.21 -17.27
N GLY A 22 4.49 8.39 -17.49
CA GLY A 22 3.92 9.66 -17.05
C GLY A 22 2.53 9.92 -17.66
N MET A 23 2.38 9.68 -18.97
CA MET A 23 1.10 9.81 -19.66
C MET A 23 0.06 8.81 -19.17
N PHE A 24 0.47 7.58 -18.85
CA PHE A 24 -0.41 6.56 -18.28
C PHE A 24 -0.91 6.93 -16.89
N VAL A 25 -0.01 7.42 -16.02
CA VAL A 25 -0.35 7.92 -14.69
C VAL A 25 -1.33 9.09 -14.80
N TRP A 26 -1.03 10.08 -15.65
CA TRP A 26 -1.90 11.23 -15.90
C TRP A 26 -3.30 10.83 -16.38
N LYS A 27 -3.38 9.91 -17.35
CA LYS A 27 -4.67 9.37 -17.83
C LYS A 27 -5.43 8.64 -16.72
N THR A 28 -4.74 7.87 -15.89
CA THR A 28 -5.37 7.15 -14.77
C THR A 28 -5.98 8.13 -13.77
N PHE A 29 -5.25 9.17 -13.37
CA PHE A 29 -5.73 10.21 -12.45
C PHE A 29 -6.91 11.02 -13.03
N THR A 30 -6.87 11.36 -14.32
CA THR A 30 -7.95 12.13 -14.96
C THR A 30 -9.22 11.30 -15.19
N LEU A 31 -9.10 9.99 -15.40
CA LEU A 31 -10.25 9.08 -15.59
C LEU A 31 -10.81 8.52 -14.27
N LEU A 32 -10.07 8.68 -13.17
CA LEU A 32 -10.41 8.26 -11.81
C LEU A 32 -11.80 8.72 -11.33
N PRO A 33 -12.27 9.97 -11.58
CA PRO A 33 -13.60 10.40 -11.18
C PRO A 33 -14.71 9.61 -11.87
N THR A 34 -14.48 9.20 -13.12
CA THR A 34 -15.40 8.36 -13.89
C THR A 34 -15.52 6.98 -13.26
N THR A 35 -14.41 6.42 -12.78
CA THR A 35 -14.39 5.13 -12.07
C THR A 35 -15.22 5.15 -10.80
N ILE A 36 -15.02 6.18 -9.96
CA ILE A 36 -15.73 6.31 -8.69
C ILE A 36 -17.24 6.46 -8.90
N ARG A 37 -17.67 7.08 -10.01
CA ARG A 37 -19.10 7.25 -10.29
C ARG A 37 -19.75 6.00 -10.90
N HIS A 38 -19.10 5.35 -11.86
CA HIS A 38 -19.73 4.27 -12.64
C HIS A 38 -19.43 2.87 -12.12
N TYR A 39 -18.29 2.62 -11.48
CA TYR A 39 -17.83 1.28 -11.10
C TYR A 39 -17.76 1.05 -9.58
N ARG A 40 -18.69 1.63 -8.81
CA ARG A 40 -18.68 1.53 -7.33
C ARG A 40 -18.75 0.11 -6.80
N LYS A 41 -19.65 -0.72 -7.34
CA LYS A 41 -19.82 -2.12 -6.89
C LYS A 41 -18.54 -2.92 -7.10
N GLN A 42 -17.91 -2.75 -8.26
CA GLN A 42 -16.64 -3.42 -8.56
C GLN A 42 -15.51 -2.89 -7.69
N THR A 43 -15.45 -1.57 -7.47
CA THR A 43 -14.46 -0.95 -6.57
C THR A 43 -14.56 -1.50 -5.15
N LEU A 44 -15.78 -1.66 -4.63
CA LEU A 44 -16.01 -2.25 -3.30
C LEU A 44 -15.62 -3.73 -3.24
N LYS A 45 -15.88 -4.50 -4.30
CA LYS A 45 -15.45 -5.89 -4.39
C LYS A 45 -13.92 -5.99 -4.37
N THR A 46 -13.26 -5.25 -5.26
CA THR A 46 -11.78 -5.19 -5.32
C THR A 46 -11.16 -4.68 -4.02
N MET A 47 -11.79 -3.70 -3.36
CA MET A 47 -11.40 -3.20 -2.04
C MET A 47 -11.49 -4.31 -0.97
N ASN A 48 -12.60 -5.04 -0.92
CA ASN A 48 -12.82 -6.13 0.03
C ASN A 48 -11.84 -7.27 -0.19
N ASP A 49 -11.62 -7.64 -1.46
CA ASP A 49 -10.67 -8.67 -1.84
C ASP A 49 -9.24 -8.28 -1.42
N MET A 50 -8.84 -7.01 -1.59
CA MET A 50 -7.57 -6.47 -1.10
C MET A 50 -7.45 -6.45 0.42
N ALA A 51 -8.52 -6.03 1.12
CA ALA A 51 -8.51 -5.86 2.56
C ALA A 51 -8.43 -7.21 3.30
N TRP A 52 -9.26 -8.17 2.89
CA TRP A 52 -9.46 -9.44 3.62
C TRP A 52 -8.78 -10.64 2.97
N GLY A 53 -8.39 -10.55 1.70
CA GLY A 53 -7.92 -11.71 0.93
C GLY A 53 -9.08 -12.54 0.37
N SER A 54 -8.80 -13.38 -0.62
CA SER A 54 -9.82 -14.17 -1.34
C SER A 54 -10.27 -15.41 -0.54
N GLY A 55 -10.86 -15.20 0.65
CA GLY A 55 -11.58 -16.23 1.39
C GLY A 55 -10.78 -17.03 2.43
N SER A 56 -9.48 -16.79 2.59
CA SER A 56 -8.70 -17.36 3.69
C SER A 56 -7.85 -16.30 4.37
N ILE A 57 -8.32 -15.85 5.55
CA ILE A 57 -7.60 -14.93 6.45
C ILE A 57 -6.22 -15.50 6.83
N ILE A 58 -6.08 -16.83 6.79
CA ILE A 58 -4.92 -17.57 7.28
C ILE A 58 -3.83 -17.74 6.22
N VAL A 59 -4.19 -17.86 4.92
CA VAL A 59 -3.22 -18.25 3.87
C VAL A 59 -2.85 -17.07 2.96
N ASP A 60 -3.76 -16.13 2.73
CA ASP A 60 -3.58 -15.04 1.76
C ASP A 60 -3.58 -13.65 2.43
N GLY A 61 -3.56 -13.65 3.78
CA GLY A 61 -3.74 -12.53 4.70
C GLY A 61 -3.73 -11.15 4.04
N GLY A 62 -4.92 -10.59 3.79
CA GLY A 62 -5.08 -9.28 3.14
C GLY A 62 -4.37 -8.13 3.87
N VAL A 63 -4.44 -6.92 3.30
CA VAL A 63 -3.71 -5.74 3.83
C VAL A 63 -3.93 -5.54 5.33
N VAL A 64 -5.13 -5.87 5.80
CA VAL A 64 -5.52 -5.80 7.21
C VAL A 64 -4.74 -6.78 8.09
N SER A 65 -4.55 -8.02 7.64
CA SER A 65 -3.81 -9.06 8.38
C SER A 65 -2.34 -8.68 8.52
N LEU A 66 -1.71 -8.23 7.43
CA LEU A 66 -0.34 -7.74 7.48
C LEU A 66 -0.20 -6.55 8.44
N MET A 67 -1.11 -5.57 8.36
CA MET A 67 -1.11 -4.41 9.25
C MET A 67 -1.29 -4.81 10.72
N PHE A 68 -2.07 -5.86 10.99
CA PHE A 68 -2.23 -6.39 12.33
C PHE A 68 -0.89 -6.92 12.88
N PHE A 69 -0.20 -7.79 12.14
CA PHE A 69 1.07 -8.34 12.58
C PHE A 69 2.19 -7.28 12.65
N LEU A 70 2.23 -6.36 11.69
CA LEU A 70 3.17 -5.24 11.72
C LEU A 70 2.92 -4.31 12.90
N GLY A 71 1.66 -4.03 13.24
CA GLY A 71 1.30 -3.23 14.41
C GLY A 71 1.84 -3.83 15.70
N ILE A 72 1.71 -5.15 15.89
CA ILE A 72 2.26 -5.86 17.05
C ILE A 72 3.78 -5.81 17.04
N ALA A 73 4.41 -6.27 15.96
CA ALA A 73 5.86 -6.41 15.88
C ALA A 73 6.56 -5.06 16.10
N VAL A 74 6.09 -4.01 15.44
CA VAL A 74 6.71 -2.70 15.55
C VAL A 74 6.30 -1.97 16.82
N GLY A 75 5.05 -2.11 17.27
CA GLY A 75 4.65 -1.59 18.59
C GLY A 75 5.51 -2.15 19.72
N ALA A 76 5.88 -3.43 19.64
CA ALA A 76 6.77 -4.05 20.60
C ALA A 76 8.18 -3.47 20.55
N VAL A 77 8.78 -3.40 19.35
CA VAL A 77 10.15 -2.89 19.16
C VAL A 77 10.26 -1.43 19.60
N VAL A 78 9.29 -0.59 19.22
CA VAL A 78 9.27 0.84 19.60
C VAL A 78 9.14 1.00 21.10
N ALA A 79 8.28 0.21 21.75
CA ALA A 79 8.12 0.27 23.20
C ALA A 79 9.39 -0.13 23.95
N ILE A 80 10.06 -1.21 23.55
CA ILE A 80 11.31 -1.68 24.16
C ILE A 80 12.42 -0.63 23.96
N MET A 81 12.57 -0.13 22.73
CA MET A 81 13.59 0.86 22.40
C MET A 81 13.36 2.19 23.14
N ALA A 82 12.11 2.63 23.26
CA ALA A 82 11.76 3.80 24.04
C ALA A 82 12.06 3.57 25.53
N PHE A 83 11.73 2.40 26.09
CA PHE A 83 12.02 2.07 27.48
C PHE A 83 13.52 2.15 27.78
N MET A 84 14.34 1.46 26.99
CA MET A 84 15.80 1.47 27.15
C MET A 84 16.39 2.88 27.06
N ALA A 85 15.89 3.72 26.16
CA ALA A 85 16.41 5.08 25.98
C ALA A 85 16.14 5.99 27.19
N PHE A 86 15.00 5.85 27.86
CA PHE A 86 14.62 6.68 29.00
C PHE A 86 15.04 6.13 30.35
N ASP A 87 15.21 4.81 30.47
CA ASP A 87 15.76 4.19 31.68
C ASP A 87 17.19 4.69 31.95
N LEU A 88 17.98 4.89 30.88
CA LEU A 88 19.31 5.52 30.95
C LEU A 88 19.29 6.94 31.54
N LEU A 89 18.16 7.64 31.44
CA LEU A 89 17.98 9.00 31.97
C LEU A 89 17.28 9.00 33.35
N GLY A 90 16.96 7.84 33.91
CA GLY A 90 16.22 7.71 35.17
C GLY A 90 14.73 8.05 35.06
N PHE A 91 14.19 8.19 33.84
CA PHE A 91 12.80 8.59 33.57
C PHE A 91 11.99 7.48 32.88
N GLY A 92 12.19 6.21 33.28
CA GLY A 92 11.47 5.05 32.71
C GLY A 92 9.93 5.18 32.75
N ALA A 93 9.36 5.91 33.73
CA ALA A 93 7.93 6.15 33.82
C ALA A 93 7.36 7.10 32.74
N LEU A 94 8.19 7.93 32.08
CA LEU A 94 7.78 8.85 31.02
C LEU A 94 7.85 8.24 29.61
N THR A 95 8.33 7.00 29.50
CA THR A 95 8.49 6.25 28.24
C THR A 95 7.20 6.19 27.43
N GLY A 96 6.06 5.94 28.10
CA GLY A 96 4.76 5.85 27.45
C GLY A 96 4.34 7.14 26.74
N ILE A 97 4.60 8.31 27.34
CA ILE A 97 4.21 9.60 26.76
C ILE A 97 5.02 9.87 25.48
N ILE A 98 6.34 9.65 25.54
CA ILE A 98 7.24 10.01 24.44
C ILE A 98 7.15 8.98 23.31
N SER A 99 7.04 7.70 23.65
CA SER A 99 6.77 6.63 22.69
C SER A 99 5.46 6.88 21.93
N SER A 100 4.41 7.33 22.62
CA SER A 100 3.12 7.67 22.00
C SER A 100 3.24 8.78 20.95
N PHE A 101 4.02 9.83 21.25
CA PHE A 101 4.24 10.95 20.34
C PHE A 101 5.02 10.53 19.08
N GLY A 102 6.10 9.76 19.26
CA GLY A 102 6.91 9.26 18.14
C GLY A 102 6.16 8.27 17.25
N ASN A 103 5.34 7.41 17.86
CA ASN A 103 4.64 6.36 17.14
C ASN A 103 3.59 6.92 16.16
N ILE A 104 2.77 7.89 16.59
CA ILE A 104 1.73 8.48 15.73
C ILE A 104 2.33 9.25 14.55
N ARG A 105 3.41 10.00 14.79
CA ARG A 105 3.93 10.97 13.81
C ARG A 105 4.96 10.38 12.86
N VAL A 106 5.72 9.39 13.30
CA VAL A 106 6.87 8.90 12.53
C VAL A 106 6.70 7.42 12.22
N VAL A 107 6.54 6.61 13.26
CA VAL A 107 6.68 5.16 13.10
C VAL A 107 5.47 4.55 12.38
N ALA A 108 4.25 4.85 12.82
CA ALA A 108 3.04 4.33 12.20
C ALA A 108 2.89 4.72 10.72
N PRO A 109 3.09 5.99 10.29
CA PRO A 109 2.99 6.34 8.87
C PRO A 109 4.02 5.63 7.99
N ILE A 110 5.26 5.48 8.49
CA ILE A 110 6.34 4.80 7.75
C ILE A 110 6.00 3.33 7.54
N ILE A 111 5.59 2.63 8.60
CA ILE A 111 5.29 1.19 8.52
C ILE A 111 4.08 0.94 7.64
N THR A 112 3.01 1.73 7.80
CA THR A 112 1.83 1.57 6.96
C THR A 112 2.15 1.87 5.51
N GLY A 113 2.95 2.90 5.21
CA GLY A 113 3.38 3.19 3.86
C GLY A 113 4.16 2.04 3.23
N ILE A 114 5.18 1.53 3.93
CA ILE A 114 6.03 0.44 3.43
C ILE A 114 5.23 -0.87 3.33
N GLY A 115 4.50 -1.26 4.37
CA GLY A 115 3.73 -2.50 4.38
C GLY A 115 2.59 -2.50 3.37
N PHE A 116 1.91 -1.37 3.20
CA PHE A 116 0.89 -1.23 2.16
C PHE A 116 1.50 -1.33 0.76
N ALA A 117 2.60 -0.61 0.50
CA ALA A 117 3.29 -0.66 -0.79
C ALA A 117 3.78 -2.08 -1.11
N ALA A 118 4.36 -2.77 -0.11
CA ALA A 118 4.86 -4.13 -0.26
C ALA A 118 3.74 -5.11 -0.61
N GLN A 119 2.62 -5.08 0.11
CA GLN A 119 1.55 -6.05 -0.13
C GLN A 119 0.61 -5.66 -1.27
N ALA A 120 -0.02 -4.49 -1.16
CA ALA A 120 -1.02 -4.06 -2.13
C ALA A 120 -0.36 -3.80 -3.50
N GLY A 121 0.86 -3.23 -3.53
CA GLY A 121 1.60 -2.99 -4.77
C GLY A 121 2.00 -4.28 -5.50
N CYS A 122 2.55 -5.26 -4.78
CA CYS A 122 2.90 -6.56 -5.38
C CYS A 122 1.65 -7.29 -5.89
N ARG A 123 0.56 -7.27 -5.11
CA ARG A 123 -0.70 -7.90 -5.50
C ARG A 123 -1.33 -7.25 -6.74
N MET A 124 -1.41 -5.92 -6.79
CA MET A 124 -1.94 -5.22 -7.96
C MET A 124 -1.11 -5.54 -9.22
N THR A 125 0.22 -5.60 -9.08
CA THR A 125 1.12 -5.93 -10.19
C THR A 125 0.91 -7.37 -10.68
N ALA A 126 0.79 -8.32 -9.75
CA ALA A 126 0.54 -9.73 -10.06
C ALA A 126 -0.83 -9.93 -10.73
N GLU A 127 -1.88 -9.28 -10.22
CA GLU A 127 -3.22 -9.37 -10.80
C GLU A 127 -3.28 -8.75 -12.21
N ILE A 128 -2.69 -7.58 -12.42
CA ILE A 128 -2.64 -6.95 -13.76
C ILE A 128 -1.81 -7.81 -14.73
N GLY A 129 -0.70 -8.38 -14.25
CA GLY A 129 0.10 -9.32 -15.04
C GLY A 129 -0.68 -10.55 -15.46
N ALA A 130 -1.44 -11.15 -14.54
CA ALA A 130 -2.31 -12.29 -14.82
C ALA A 130 -3.40 -11.93 -15.84
N MET A 131 -4.09 -10.81 -15.65
CA MET A 131 -5.13 -10.34 -16.58
C MET A 131 -4.57 -10.09 -17.99
N ARG A 132 -3.31 -9.68 -18.10
CA ARG A 132 -2.64 -9.49 -19.41
C ARG A 132 -2.31 -10.82 -20.08
N ILE A 133 -1.83 -11.81 -19.32
CA ILE A 133 -1.50 -13.14 -19.86
C ILE A 133 -2.78 -13.90 -20.26
N SER A 134 -3.87 -13.69 -19.53
CA SER A 134 -5.18 -14.29 -19.79
C SER A 134 -6.03 -13.52 -20.81
N GLU A 135 -5.49 -12.47 -21.46
CA GLU A 135 -6.20 -11.61 -22.42
C GLU A 135 -7.49 -10.96 -21.88
N GLU A 136 -7.68 -10.88 -20.55
CA GLU A 136 -8.86 -10.29 -19.92
C GLU A 136 -8.94 -8.78 -20.13
N ILE A 137 -7.80 -8.11 -20.29
CA ILE A 137 -7.72 -6.68 -20.58
C ILE A 137 -8.34 -6.39 -21.95
N ASP A 138 -7.96 -7.17 -22.97
CA ASP A 138 -8.44 -7.00 -24.34
C ASP A 138 -9.92 -7.40 -24.44
N ALA A 139 -10.33 -8.45 -23.72
CA ALA A 139 -11.74 -8.82 -23.60
C ALA A 139 -12.59 -7.67 -23.03
N THR A 140 -12.07 -6.94 -22.05
CA THR A 140 -12.76 -5.76 -21.46
C THR A 140 -12.97 -4.66 -22.50
N GLU A 141 -11.99 -4.43 -23.38
CA GLU A 141 -12.09 -3.43 -24.46
C GLU A 141 -13.11 -3.85 -25.54
N VAL A 142 -13.14 -5.14 -25.90
CA VAL A 142 -14.13 -5.70 -26.85
C VAL A 142 -15.56 -5.60 -26.30
N MET A 143 -15.74 -5.71 -24.99
CA MET A 143 -17.04 -5.51 -24.32
C MET A 143 -17.48 -4.03 -24.29
N GLY A 144 -16.72 -3.11 -24.86
CA GLY A 144 -17.04 -1.68 -24.90
C GLY A 144 -16.75 -0.94 -23.59
N LEU A 145 -16.07 -1.58 -22.63
CA LEU A 145 -15.64 -0.95 -21.39
C LEU A 145 -14.23 -0.38 -21.56
N ARG A 146 -13.97 0.78 -20.96
CA ARG A 146 -12.63 1.37 -20.96
C ARG A 146 -11.74 0.62 -19.96
N ALA A 147 -10.70 -0.07 -20.45
CA ALA A 147 -9.82 -0.89 -19.62
C ALA A 147 -9.11 -0.12 -18.49
N ILE A 148 -8.57 1.08 -18.77
CA ILE A 148 -7.86 1.90 -17.76
C ILE A 148 -8.72 2.17 -16.50
N PRO A 149 -9.90 2.81 -16.60
CA PRO A 149 -10.72 3.09 -15.41
C PRO A 149 -11.30 1.84 -14.76
N PHE A 150 -11.51 0.74 -15.51
CA PHE A 150 -12.07 -0.50 -14.98
C PHE A 150 -11.04 -1.36 -14.24
N VAL A 151 -9.86 -1.58 -14.83
CA VAL A 151 -8.81 -2.46 -14.30
C VAL A 151 -7.94 -1.71 -13.28
N VAL A 152 -7.41 -0.55 -13.66
CA VAL A 152 -6.44 0.21 -12.85
C VAL A 152 -7.16 1.12 -11.87
N GLY A 153 -8.19 1.82 -12.33
CA GLY A 153 -8.93 2.78 -11.52
C GLY A 153 -9.59 2.14 -10.30
N THR A 154 -10.23 0.97 -10.45
CA THR A 154 -10.92 0.29 -9.34
C THR A 154 -9.94 -0.16 -8.26
N ARG A 155 -8.75 -0.63 -8.66
CA ARG A 155 -7.66 -1.02 -7.75
C ARG A 155 -7.06 0.18 -7.02
N LEU A 156 -6.83 1.28 -7.74
CA LEU A 156 -6.27 2.49 -7.14
C LEU A 156 -7.23 3.11 -6.11
N VAL A 157 -8.52 3.21 -6.43
CA VAL A 157 -9.55 3.70 -5.49
C VAL A 157 -9.71 2.71 -4.33
N GLY A 158 -9.81 1.41 -4.62
CA GLY A 158 -9.91 0.38 -3.60
C GLY A 158 -8.74 0.43 -2.63
N GLY A 159 -7.51 0.53 -3.14
CA GLY A 159 -6.30 0.69 -2.33
C GLY A 159 -6.33 1.95 -1.45
N MET A 160 -6.69 3.11 -2.01
CA MET A 160 -6.83 4.36 -1.25
C MET A 160 -7.86 4.23 -0.11
N LEU A 161 -8.97 3.55 -0.35
CA LEU A 161 -10.01 3.31 0.66
C LEU A 161 -9.56 2.33 1.75
N VAL A 162 -8.70 1.35 1.44
CA VAL A 162 -8.17 0.38 2.40
C VAL A 162 -7.03 0.95 3.25
N VAL A 163 -6.22 1.87 2.71
CA VAL A 163 -5.09 2.47 3.44
C VAL A 163 -5.52 3.13 4.74
N LEU A 164 -6.58 3.94 4.70
CA LEU A 164 -7.02 4.71 5.87
C LEU A 164 -7.46 3.83 7.06
N PRO A 165 -8.40 2.87 6.92
CA PRO A 165 -8.79 2.01 8.03
C PRO A 165 -7.65 1.08 8.46
N SER A 166 -6.82 0.61 7.54
CA SER A 166 -5.70 -0.28 7.87
C SER A 166 -4.58 0.45 8.63
N TYR A 167 -4.34 1.74 8.33
CA TYR A 167 -3.48 2.63 9.13
C TYR A 167 -3.97 2.75 10.57
N VAL A 168 -5.25 3.08 10.76
CA VAL A 168 -5.84 3.26 12.10
C VAL A 168 -5.77 1.97 12.89
N LEU A 169 -6.03 0.83 12.25
CA LEU A 169 -5.91 -0.48 12.88
C LEU A 169 -4.48 -0.76 13.35
N ALA A 170 -3.48 -0.59 12.47
CA ALA A 170 -2.07 -0.80 12.80
C ALA A 170 -1.63 0.07 13.99
N LEU A 171 -2.09 1.33 14.00
CA LEU A 171 -1.79 2.29 15.05
C LEU A 171 -2.40 1.84 16.40
N VAL A 172 -3.68 1.48 16.43
CA VAL A 172 -4.35 1.02 17.66
C VAL A 172 -3.68 -0.22 18.23
N ILE A 173 -3.34 -1.20 17.38
CA ILE A 173 -2.66 -2.42 17.79
C ILE A 173 -1.29 -2.11 18.35
N SER A 174 -0.53 -1.24 17.68
CA SER A 174 0.79 -0.80 18.12
C SER A 174 0.75 -0.17 19.51
N PHE A 175 -0.29 0.63 19.82
CA PHE A 175 -0.52 1.18 21.15
C PHE A 175 -0.84 0.12 22.20
N ILE A 176 -1.72 -0.83 21.88
CA ILE A 176 -2.09 -1.92 22.78
C ILE A 176 -0.85 -2.75 23.11
N THR A 177 -0.08 -3.14 22.10
CA THR A 177 1.14 -3.92 22.29
C THR A 177 2.18 -3.17 23.12
N GLY A 178 2.41 -1.89 22.83
CA GLY A 178 3.36 -1.08 23.60
C GLY A 178 2.93 -0.90 25.06
N GLY A 179 1.64 -0.71 25.32
CA GLY A 179 1.10 -0.58 26.67
C GLY A 179 1.24 -1.86 27.50
N ILE A 180 1.10 -3.03 26.88
CA ILE A 180 1.32 -4.32 27.55
C ILE A 180 2.80 -4.45 27.95
N ILE A 181 3.73 -4.14 27.05
CA ILE A 181 5.16 -4.33 27.29
C ILE A 181 5.69 -3.38 28.35
N VAL A 182 5.35 -2.09 28.32
CA VAL A 182 5.85 -1.12 29.31
C VAL A 182 5.30 -1.37 30.71
N LYS A 183 4.13 -2.01 30.82
CA LYS A 183 3.54 -2.39 32.12
C LYS A 183 4.22 -3.62 32.73
N THR A 184 4.98 -4.37 31.94
CA THR A 184 5.66 -5.62 32.37
C THR A 184 7.11 -5.32 32.74
#